data_AF-A0A2H1IWZ9-F1
#
_entry.id   AF-A0A2H1IWZ9-F1
#
_cell.length_a   1.000
_cell.length_b   1.000
_cell.length_c   1.000
_cell.angle_alpha   90.00
_cell.angle_beta   90.00
_cell.angle_gamma   90.00
#
_symmetry.space_group_name_H-M   'P 1'
#
loop_
_entity.id
_entity.type
_entity.pdbx_description
1 polymer ?
#
loop_
_entity_poly.entity_id
_entity_poly.type
_entity_poly.pdbx_seq_one_letter_code
_entity_poly.pdbx_strand_id
1 'polypeptide(L)'
;MTDNPWLPIDTMPLSTLGTRVDIRDDGNEHRGITVTRLRTNRCWAGRQAEVAPPWDEFEVTIFDDRRLELALDRTAQWRPHV
;
A
#
# COMPACT_ATOMS: atom_id res chain seq x y z
N MET A 1 -7.97 23.13 10.48
CA MET A 1 -8.42 21.89 9.81
C MET A 1 -7.17 21.28 9.21
N THR A 2 -6.72 20.14 9.72
CA THR A 2 -5.51 19.51 9.19
C THR A 2 -5.92 18.82 7.91
N ASP A 3 -5.64 19.46 6.77
CA ASP A 3 -5.68 18.77 5.48
C ASP A 3 -4.76 17.56 5.61
N ASN A 4 -5.36 16.37 5.56
CA ASN A 4 -4.66 15.10 5.65
C ASN A 4 -4.56 14.53 4.22
N PRO A 5 -3.50 14.91 3.48
CA PRO A 5 -3.40 14.63 2.07
C PRO A 5 -3.25 13.14 1.81
N TRP A 6 -3.76 12.70 0.66
CA TRP A 6 -3.47 11.38 0.13
C TRP A 6 -2.03 11.34 -0.38
N LEU A 7 -1.24 10.44 0.18
CA LEU A 7 0.16 10.21 -0.17
C LEU A 7 0.29 8.93 -1.00
N PRO A 8 1.26 8.83 -1.93
CA PRO A 8 1.50 7.59 -2.67
C PRO A 8 1.79 6.41 -1.73
N ILE A 9 1.26 5.21 -2.02
CA ILE A 9 1.35 4.04 -1.12
C ILE A 9 2.79 3.65 -0.77
N ASP A 10 3.75 3.91 -1.66
CA ASP A 10 5.17 3.60 -1.50
C ASP A 10 5.92 4.53 -0.55
N THR A 11 5.27 5.61 -0.12
CA THR A 11 5.77 6.54 0.90
C THR A 11 5.33 6.16 2.31
N MET A 12 4.56 5.08 2.48
CA MET A 12 4.07 4.66 3.79
C MET A 12 5.24 4.32 4.74
N PRO A 13 5.41 5.06 5.86
CA PRO A 13 6.51 4.81 6.76
C PRO A 13 6.23 3.56 7.57
N LEU A 14 7.28 2.81 7.94
CA LEU A 14 7.15 1.62 8.80
C LEU A 14 6.54 1.92 10.18
N SER A 15 6.53 3.18 10.60
CA SER A 15 5.83 3.62 11.82
C SER A 15 4.31 3.53 11.74
N THR A 16 3.72 3.27 10.55
CA THR A 16 2.29 3.00 10.43
C THR A 16 1.91 1.61 10.91
N LEU A 17 2.87 0.71 11.15
CA LEU A 17 2.60 -0.61 11.71
C LEU A 17 1.91 -0.49 13.08
N GLY A 18 0.79 -1.18 13.24
CA GLY A 18 -0.08 -1.11 14.42
C GLY A 18 -0.95 0.15 14.49
N THR A 19 -0.92 1.02 13.47
CA THR A 19 -1.76 2.23 13.40
C THR A 19 -2.88 2.07 12.38
N ARG A 20 -3.91 2.92 12.50
CA ARG A 20 -4.99 2.98 11.52
C ARG A 20 -4.67 3.95 10.39
N VAL A 21 -4.96 3.53 9.16
CA VAL A 21 -4.80 4.33 7.95
C VAL A 21 -6.05 4.27 7.09
N ASP A 22 -6.23 5.26 6.24
CA ASP A 22 -7.13 5.14 5.08
C ASP A 22 -6.30 4.83 3.84
N ILE A 23 -6.84 4.00 2.96
CA ILE A 23 -6.24 3.61 1.68
C ILE A 23 -7.25 3.79 0.58
N ARG A 24 -6.78 4.26 -0.57
CA ARG A 24 -7.58 4.34 -1.79
C ARG A 24 -6.80 3.70 -2.93
N ASP A 25 -7.45 2.82 -3.67
CA ASP A 25 -6.88 2.10 -4.81
C ASP A 25 -7.94 1.86 -5.88
N ASP A 26 -7.62 2.05 -7.16
CA ASP A 26 -8.49 1.98 -8.34
C ASP A 26 -10.02 1.87 -8.08
N GLY A 27 -10.62 2.96 -7.60
CA GLY A 27 -12.07 3.07 -7.35
C GLY A 27 -12.58 2.55 -5.99
N ASN A 28 -11.74 1.90 -5.19
CA ASN A 28 -12.03 1.44 -3.83
C ASN A 28 -11.39 2.35 -2.79
N GLU A 29 -12.11 2.59 -1.69
CA GLU A 29 -11.59 3.31 -0.52
C GLU A 29 -11.79 2.45 0.73
N HIS A 30 -10.69 2.09 1.38
CA HIS A 30 -10.64 1.34 2.63
C HIS A 30 -10.32 2.32 3.77
N ARG A 31 -11.28 2.58 4.66
CA ARG A 31 -11.10 3.53 5.77
C ARG A 31 -10.81 2.83 7.09
N GLY A 32 -9.92 3.42 7.88
CA GLY A 32 -9.65 3.01 9.26
C GLY A 32 -9.11 1.59 9.42
N ILE A 33 -8.36 1.10 8.43
CA ILE A 33 -7.75 -0.24 8.49
C ILE A 33 -6.50 -0.21 9.37
N THR A 34 -6.29 -1.25 10.18
CA THR A 34 -5.05 -1.37 10.97
C THR A 34 -3.94 -1.95 10.08
N VAL A 35 -2.78 -1.30 9.99
CA VAL A 35 -1.64 -1.87 9.24
C VAL A 35 -0.89 -2.85 10.13
N THR A 36 -1.13 -4.15 10.02
CA THR A 36 -0.40 -5.13 10.87
C THR A 36 0.90 -5.64 10.24
N ARG A 37 1.02 -5.58 8.91
CA ARG A 37 2.23 -5.93 8.15
C ARG A 37 2.23 -5.17 6.83
N LEU A 38 3.42 -4.74 6.40
CA LEU A 38 3.67 -4.12 5.10
C LEU A 38 4.72 -4.96 4.37
N ARG A 39 4.35 -5.53 3.23
CA ARG A 39 5.29 -6.22 2.34
C ARG A 39 5.33 -5.44 1.03
N THR A 40 6.52 -5.10 0.59
CA THR A 40 6.72 -4.47 -0.72
C THR A 40 7.39 -5.45 -1.64
N ASN A 41 6.70 -5.85 -2.70
CA ASN A 41 7.35 -6.58 -3.79
C ASN A 41 7.84 -5.53 -4.81
N ARG A 42 9.11 -5.10 -4.72
CA ARG A 42 9.73 -4.32 -5.80
C ARG A 42 10.49 -5.27 -6.68
N CYS A 43 9.89 -5.68 -7.80
CA CYS A 43 10.65 -6.23 -8.91
C CYS A 43 11.45 -5.09 -9.54
N TRP A 44 12.68 -4.88 -9.08
CA TRP A 44 13.61 -4.00 -9.79
C TRP A 44 13.88 -4.66 -11.14
N ALA A 45 13.53 -3.99 -12.23
CA ALA A 45 13.94 -4.35 -13.60
C ALA A 45 15.46 -4.15 -13.78
N GLY A 46 16.25 -4.82 -12.94
CA GLY A 46 17.70 -4.73 -12.86
C GLY A 46 18.29 -6.13 -12.85
N ARG A 47 18.47 -6.67 -14.06
CA ARG A 47 19.14 -7.94 -14.41
C ARG A 47 18.38 -9.23 -14.02
N GLN A 48 18.08 -10.02 -15.05
CA GLN A 48 17.53 -11.38 -15.02
C GLN A 48 16.05 -11.52 -14.65
N ALA A 49 15.18 -11.48 -15.66
CA ALA A 49 14.34 -12.63 -16.01
C ALA A 49 13.60 -12.28 -17.30
N GLU A 50 14.00 -12.92 -18.40
CA GLU A 50 13.13 -13.09 -19.56
C GLU A 50 11.84 -13.76 -19.05
N VAL A 51 10.66 -13.29 -19.46
CA VAL A 51 9.32 -13.80 -19.07
C VAL A 51 8.70 -13.23 -17.76
N ALA A 52 8.77 -11.92 -17.55
CA ALA A 52 7.77 -11.22 -16.74
C ALA A 52 7.24 -10.00 -17.53
N PRO A 53 5.91 -9.77 -17.56
CA PRO A 53 5.36 -8.67 -18.33
C PRO A 53 5.77 -7.32 -17.69
N PRO A 54 5.92 -6.24 -18.48
CA PRO A 54 6.69 -5.05 -18.13
C PRO A 54 5.92 -4.06 -17.25
N TRP A 55 5.32 -4.54 -16.16
CA TRP A 55 4.70 -3.69 -15.16
C TRP A 55 5.54 -3.76 -13.91
N ASP A 56 5.97 -2.61 -13.42
CA ASP A 56 6.47 -2.44 -12.05
C ASP A 56 5.33 -2.85 -11.10
N GLU A 57 5.24 -4.14 -10.79
CA GLU A 57 4.22 -4.67 -9.88
C GLU A 57 4.66 -4.33 -8.45
N PHE A 58 4.48 -3.07 -8.08
CA PHE A 58 4.62 -2.60 -6.71
C PHE A 58 3.40 -3.11 -5.95
N GLU A 59 3.51 -4.32 -5.39
CA GLU A 59 2.45 -4.89 -4.57
C GLU A 59 2.72 -4.56 -3.10
N VAL A 60 1.81 -3.81 -2.48
CA VAL A 60 1.77 -3.63 -1.03
C VAL A 60 0.66 -4.47 -0.44
N THR A 61 1.06 -5.49 0.32
CA THR A 61 0.14 -6.34 1.07
C THR A 61 -0.12 -5.75 2.45
N ILE A 62 -1.37 -5.38 2.75
CA ILE A 62 -1.78 -4.92 4.09
C ILE A 62 -2.76 -5.90 4.69
N PHE A 63 -2.51 -6.26 5.95
CA PHE A 63 -3.37 -7.12 6.74
C PHE A 63 -4.11 -6.28 7.77
N ASP A 64 -5.43 -6.16 7.64
CA ASP A 64 -6.29 -5.59 8.68
C ASP A 64 -6.48 -6.58 9.84
N ASP A 65 -6.93 -6.11 11.01
CA ASP A 65 -7.34 -6.95 12.16
C ASP A 65 -8.42 -7.98 11.76
N ARG A 66 -9.16 -7.71 10.68
CA ARG A 66 -10.14 -8.63 10.08
C ARG A 66 -9.52 -9.71 9.18
N ARG A 67 -8.18 -9.79 9.10
CA ARG A 67 -7.42 -10.66 8.17
C ARG A 67 -7.72 -10.38 6.69
N LEU A 68 -8.13 -9.15 6.36
CA LEU A 68 -8.27 -8.73 4.97
C LEU A 68 -6.87 -8.47 4.43
N GLU A 69 -6.51 -9.18 3.36
CA GLU A 69 -5.29 -8.95 2.59
C GLU A 69 -5.63 -7.98 1.45
N LEU A 70 -5.07 -6.77 1.50
CA LEU A 70 -5.18 -5.80 0.41
C LEU A 70 -3.92 -5.88 -0.43
N ALA A 71 -4.05 -6.35 -1.67
CA ALA A 71 -3.01 -6.23 -2.69
C ALA A 71 -3.18 -4.88 -3.38
N LEU A 72 -2.27 -3.95 -3.12
CA LEU A 72 -2.32 -2.57 -3.62
C LEU A 72 -1.24 -2.36 -4.68
N ASP A 73 -1.57 -1.64 -5.74
CA ASP A 73 -0.61 -1.28 -6.79
C ASP A 73 0.06 0.10 -6.54
N ARG A 74 0.91 0.57 -7.47
CA ARG A 74 1.60 1.87 -7.37
C ARG A 74 0.68 3.10 -7.46
N THR A 75 -0.54 2.94 -7.94
CA THR A 75 -1.54 4.00 -8.05
C THR A 75 -2.29 4.19 -6.73
N ALA A 76 -2.23 3.20 -5.84
CA ALA A 76 -2.79 3.29 -4.51
C ALA A 76 -2.20 4.47 -3.72
N GLN A 77 -3.03 5.03 -2.87
CA GLN A 77 -2.69 6.15 -1.99
C GLN A 77 -3.12 5.83 -0.57
N TRP A 78 -2.42 6.40 0.40
CA TRP A 78 -2.70 6.23 1.82
C TRP A 78 -2.68 7.56 2.54
N ARG A 79 -3.26 7.59 3.75
CA ARG A 79 -3.07 8.66 4.72
C ARG A 79 -3.32 8.13 6.14
N PRO A 80 -2.80 8.79 7.18
CA PRO A 80 -3.19 8.50 8.57
C PRO A 80 -4.71 8.54 8.74
N HIS A 81 -5.28 7.63 9.53
CA HIS A 81 -6.68 7.75 9.92
C HIS A 81 -6.79 8.77 11.06
N VAL A 82 -7.63 9.80 10.91
CA VAL A 82 -7.85 10.89 11.89
C VAL A 82 -9.31 10.96 12.33
#